data_AF-A0A1K1S181-F1
#
_entry.id   AF-A0A1K1S181-F1
#
_cell.length_a   1.000
_cell.length_b   1.000
_cell.length_c   1.000
_cell.angle_alpha   90.00
_cell.angle_beta   90.00
_cell.angle_gamma   90.00
#
_symmetry.space_group_name_H-M   'P 1'
#
loop_
_entity.id
_entity.type
_entity.pdbx_description
1 polymer ?
#
loop_
_entity_poly.entity_id
_entity_poly.type
_entity_poly.pdbx_seq_one_letter_code
_entity_poly.pdbx_strand_id
1 'polypeptide(L)'
;MPLKRISEQNSYTIEEDFIYLTKSDSDFQQGVGKAMLAVIHLLNQHFPDETIWCMTSHDRVILLKQDDWQTPKYVIFSALDIKQYSIEYRMPAEISPWQGAYVRGSANSPDQALEYILIALNNSDYWAS
;
A
#
# COMPACT_ATOMS: atom_id res chain seq x y z
N MET A 1 -8.92 -10.98 -5.97
CA MET A 1 -7.69 -10.16 -5.89
C MET A 1 -8.11 -8.73 -6.12
N PRO A 2 -8.53 -8.01 -5.07
CA PRO A 2 -8.98 -6.62 -5.20
C PRO A 2 -7.85 -5.63 -5.43
N LEU A 3 -6.63 -5.90 -4.94
CA LEU A 3 -5.47 -5.10 -5.33
C LEU A 3 -5.09 -5.41 -6.77
N LYS A 4 -5.30 -4.44 -7.65
CA LYS A 4 -5.03 -4.55 -9.08
C LYS A 4 -3.93 -3.58 -9.47
N ARG A 5 -2.88 -4.09 -10.13
CA ARG A 5 -1.85 -3.20 -10.66
C ARG A 5 -2.41 -2.30 -11.75
N ILE A 6 -1.87 -1.09 -11.81
CA ILE A 6 -2.09 -0.22 -12.97
C ILE A 6 -1.55 -0.87 -14.26
N SER A 7 -2.18 -0.51 -15.37
CA SER A 7 -1.95 -1.03 -16.72
C SER A 7 -0.52 -0.80 -17.21
N GLU A 8 0.12 0.30 -16.78
CA GLU A 8 1.51 0.62 -17.10
C GLU A 8 2.53 -0.27 -16.36
N GLN A 9 2.11 -1.04 -15.35
CA GLN A 9 2.94 -2.01 -14.61
C GLN A 9 2.35 -3.43 -14.64
N ASN A 10 1.55 -3.78 -15.67
CA ASN A 10 0.74 -5.01 -15.71
C ASN A 10 1.50 -6.32 -16.01
N SER A 11 2.84 -6.31 -16.05
CA SER A 11 3.62 -7.49 -16.44
C SER A 11 3.51 -8.66 -15.45
N TYR A 12 3.06 -8.39 -14.23
CA TYR A 12 2.84 -9.32 -13.13
C TYR A 12 1.91 -8.68 -12.09
N THR A 13 1.35 -9.48 -11.18
CA THR A 13 0.53 -9.03 -10.05
C THR A 13 1.36 -8.35 -8.97
N ILE A 14 0.71 -7.71 -7.99
CA ILE A 14 1.43 -7.12 -6.85
C ILE A 14 2.03 -8.22 -5.96
N GLU A 15 1.30 -9.32 -5.80
CA GLU A 15 1.71 -10.49 -5.04
C GLU A 15 2.94 -11.16 -5.65
N GLU A 16 2.98 -11.32 -6.98
CA GLU A 16 4.14 -11.91 -7.67
C GLU A 16 5.43 -11.15 -7.42
N ASP A 17 5.37 -9.82 -7.33
CA ASP A 17 6.52 -8.97 -7.00
C ASP A 17 7.09 -9.27 -5.61
N PHE A 18 6.21 -9.33 -4.61
CA PHE A 18 6.66 -9.61 -3.25
C PHE A 18 7.01 -11.10 -3.05
N ILE A 19 6.37 -12.01 -3.79
CA ILE A 19 6.79 -13.42 -3.87
C ILE A 19 8.21 -13.52 -4.43
N TYR A 20 8.56 -12.73 -5.44
CA TYR A 20 9.92 -12.69 -5.97
C TYR A 20 10.93 -12.27 -4.89
N LEU A 21 10.62 -11.23 -4.08
CA LEU A 21 11.47 -10.83 -2.95
C LEU A 21 11.65 -11.93 -1.90
N THR A 22 10.63 -12.78 -1.66
CA THR A 22 10.77 -13.92 -0.72
C THR A 22 11.77 -14.99 -1.17
N LYS A 23 12.18 -14.97 -2.45
CA LYS A 23 13.14 -15.90 -3.04
C LYS A 23 14.54 -15.30 -3.17
N SER A 24 14.75 -14.08 -2.69
CA SER A 24 16.07 -13.41 -2.71
C SER A 24 17.08 -14.12 -1.79
N ASP A 25 18.36 -14.03 -2.13
CA ASP A 25 19.48 -14.47 -1.26
C ASP A 25 19.67 -13.55 -0.03
N SER A 26 19.00 -12.39 0.00
CA SER A 26 19.05 -11.46 1.11
C SER A 26 17.94 -11.72 2.12
N ASP A 27 18.31 -12.10 3.35
CA ASP A 27 17.36 -12.26 4.48
C ASP A 27 16.49 -11.01 4.69
N PHE A 28 17.06 -9.83 4.46
CA PHE A 28 16.33 -8.57 4.52
C PHE A 28 15.22 -8.51 3.47
N GLN A 29 15.54 -8.77 2.19
CA GLN A 29 14.53 -8.77 1.13
C GLN A 29 13.47 -9.87 1.32
N GLN A 30 13.86 -11.03 1.85
CA GLN A 30 12.91 -12.07 2.20
C GLN A 30 11.94 -11.61 3.30
N GLY A 31 12.45 -10.90 4.31
CA GLY A 31 11.67 -10.29 5.39
C GLY A 31 10.65 -9.28 4.85
N VAL A 32 11.09 -8.37 3.97
CA VAL A 32 10.24 -7.39 3.28
C VAL A 32 9.13 -8.11 2.50
N GLY A 33 9.48 -9.08 1.66
CA GLY A 33 8.52 -9.81 0.84
C GLY A 33 7.43 -10.49 1.68
N LYS A 34 7.82 -11.20 2.74
CA LYS A 34 6.88 -11.87 3.66
C LYS A 34 5.97 -10.86 4.37
N ALA A 35 6.53 -9.76 4.85
CA ALA A 35 5.78 -8.73 5.56
C ALA A 35 4.74 -8.04 4.66
N MET A 36 5.11 -7.70 3.43
CA MET A 36 4.24 -7.06 2.46
C MET A 36 3.12 -8.01 2.00
N LEU A 37 3.44 -9.28 1.72
CA LEU A 37 2.44 -10.28 1.37
C LEU A 37 1.39 -10.49 2.47
N ALA A 38 1.77 -10.43 3.75
CA ALA A 38 0.83 -10.54 4.86
C ALA A 38 -0.22 -9.42 4.82
N VAL A 39 0.19 -8.18 4.58
CA VAL A 39 -0.73 -7.02 4.51
C VAL A 39 -1.57 -7.06 3.22
N ILE A 40 -0.97 -7.41 2.09
CA ILE A 40 -1.70 -7.57 0.81
C ILE A 40 -2.79 -8.64 0.93
N HIS A 41 -2.47 -9.77 1.59
CA HIS A 41 -3.46 -10.82 1.85
C HIS A 41 -4.64 -10.31 2.68
N LEU A 42 -4.36 -9.58 3.76
CA LEU A 42 -5.39 -9.00 4.63
C LEU A 42 -6.26 -7.97 3.88
N LEU A 43 -5.66 -7.08 3.08
CA LEU A 43 -6.40 -6.16 2.22
C LEU A 43 -7.30 -6.91 1.24
N ASN A 44 -6.76 -7.98 0.64
CA ASN A 44 -7.51 -8.80 -0.29
C ASN A 44 -8.71 -9.51 0.33
N GLN A 45 -8.59 -9.91 1.60
CA GLN A 45 -9.69 -10.49 2.37
C GLN A 45 -10.71 -9.44 2.83
N HIS A 46 -10.25 -8.24 3.17
CA HIS A 46 -11.12 -7.16 3.65
C HIS A 46 -12.00 -6.57 2.54
N PHE A 47 -11.51 -6.55 1.31
CA PHE A 47 -12.17 -5.93 0.15
C PHE A 47 -12.45 -6.94 -0.98
N PRO A 48 -13.13 -8.07 -0.76
CA PRO A 48 -13.17 -9.16 -1.73
C PRO A 48 -13.75 -8.78 -3.11
N ASP A 49 -14.67 -7.80 -3.15
CA ASP A 49 -15.44 -7.40 -4.33
C ASP A 49 -15.07 -6.01 -4.87
N GLU A 50 -14.15 -5.30 -4.23
CA GLU A 50 -13.71 -3.97 -4.66
C GLU A 50 -12.49 -4.06 -5.58
N THR A 51 -12.28 -3.06 -6.43
CA THR A 51 -11.00 -2.91 -7.15
C THR A 51 -10.23 -1.73 -6.59
N ILE A 52 -9.10 -2.02 -5.96
CA ILE A 52 -8.15 -1.04 -5.44
C ILE A 52 -6.95 -1.02 -6.38
N TRP A 53 -6.79 0.08 -7.13
CA TRP A 53 -5.65 0.23 -8.02
C TRP A 53 -4.36 0.47 -7.23
N CYS A 54 -3.26 -0.14 -7.67
CA CYS A 54 -1.98 0.00 -7.01
C CYS A 54 -0.79 0.00 -7.99
N MET A 55 0.34 0.51 -7.51
CA MET A 55 1.63 0.42 -8.21
C MET A 55 2.77 0.23 -7.20
N THR A 56 3.93 -0.24 -7.69
CA THR A 56 5.15 -0.32 -6.88
C THR A 56 6.16 0.76 -7.23
N SER A 57 6.86 1.25 -6.20
CA SER A 57 8.06 2.07 -6.35
C SER A 57 8.96 1.88 -5.13
N HIS A 58 10.20 1.43 -5.34
CA HIS A 58 11.20 1.19 -4.27
C HIS A 58 10.66 0.31 -3.12
N ASP A 59 10.11 -0.86 -3.46
CA ASP A 59 9.52 -1.83 -2.51
C ASP A 59 8.34 -1.31 -1.67
N ARG A 60 7.73 -0.20 -2.11
CA ARG A 60 6.50 0.35 -1.55
C ARG A 60 5.32 0.03 -2.43
N VAL A 61 4.15 -0.13 -1.82
CA VAL A 61 2.86 -0.17 -2.51
C VAL A 61 2.22 1.20 -2.38
N ILE A 62 1.72 1.72 -3.50
CA ILE A 62 1.00 2.98 -3.59
C ILE A 62 -0.41 2.65 -4.05
N LEU A 63 -1.41 3.04 -3.27
CA LEU A 63 -2.83 2.89 -3.60
C LEU A 63 -3.33 4.13 -4.36
N LEU A 64 -4.07 3.87 -5.45
CA LEU A 64 -4.56 4.83 -6.41
C LEU A 64 -6.07 4.65 -6.58
N LYS A 65 -6.77 5.72 -6.95
CA LYS A 65 -8.22 5.66 -7.24
C LYS A 65 -8.55 4.98 -8.55
N GLN A 66 -7.64 5.08 -9.52
CA GLN A 66 -7.89 4.68 -10.90
C GLN A 66 -6.62 4.12 -11.51
N ASP A 67 -6.79 3.47 -12.65
CA ASP A 67 -5.75 2.90 -13.49
C ASP A 67 -4.94 3.99 -14.23
N ASP A 68 -4.24 4.84 -13.46
CA ASP A 68 -3.43 5.94 -13.99
C ASP A 68 -2.37 6.37 -12.97
N TRP A 69 -1.10 6.34 -13.36
CA TRP A 69 0.04 6.73 -12.52
C TRP A 69 0.08 8.23 -12.20
N GLN A 70 -0.59 9.09 -12.98
CA GLN A 70 -0.69 10.54 -12.74
C GLN A 70 -1.70 10.87 -11.65
N THR A 71 -2.55 9.92 -11.29
CA THR A 71 -3.48 10.04 -10.17
C THR A 71 -2.72 10.41 -8.90
N PRO A 72 -3.24 11.34 -8.08
CA PRO A 72 -2.64 11.65 -6.79
C PRO A 72 -2.39 10.37 -5.97
N LYS A 73 -1.23 10.29 -5.34
CA LYS A 73 -0.90 9.18 -4.44
C LYS A 73 -1.67 9.38 -3.14
N TYR A 74 -2.56 8.45 -2.81
CA TYR A 74 -3.44 8.59 -1.65
C TYR A 74 -2.85 7.93 -0.42
N VAL A 75 -2.53 6.64 -0.52
CA VAL A 75 -1.98 5.83 0.57
C VAL A 75 -0.75 5.09 0.08
N ILE A 76 0.32 5.10 0.86
CA ILE A 76 1.57 4.42 0.57
C ILE A 76 1.92 3.57 1.77
N PHE A 77 2.30 2.32 1.55
CA PHE A 77 2.81 1.47 2.62
C PHE A 77 4.00 0.64 2.19
N SER A 78 4.84 0.31 3.18
CA SER A 78 6.05 -0.49 3.03
C SER A 78 6.39 -1.19 4.33
N ALA A 79 7.30 -2.15 4.28
CA ALA A 79 7.78 -2.86 5.46
C ALA A 79 9.30 -3.06 5.39
N LEU A 80 9.94 -3.14 6.55
CA LEU A 80 11.30 -3.68 6.70
C LEU A 80 11.26 -5.15 7.10
N ASP A 81 10.28 -5.53 7.93
CA ASP A 81 9.98 -6.90 8.35
C ASP A 81 8.53 -6.99 8.89
N ILE A 82 8.14 -8.16 9.41
CA ILE A 82 6.79 -8.44 9.94
C ILE A 82 6.39 -7.59 11.17
N LYS A 83 7.33 -6.84 11.75
CA LYS A 83 7.14 -5.98 12.93
C LYS A 83 7.44 -4.51 12.64
N GLN A 84 7.71 -4.14 11.40
CA GLN A 84 8.14 -2.80 11.04
C GLN A 84 7.49 -2.37 9.73
N TYR A 85 6.29 -1.80 9.86
CA TYR A 85 5.55 -1.21 8.75
C TYR A 85 5.58 0.30 8.81
N SER A 86 5.63 0.93 7.64
CA SER A 86 5.45 2.37 7.47
C SER A 86 4.24 2.60 6.57
N ILE A 87 3.31 3.43 7.03
CA ILE A 87 2.10 3.82 6.32
C ILE A 87 2.07 5.34 6.26
N GLU A 88 1.83 5.90 5.08
CA GLU A 88 1.66 7.32 4.89
C GLU A 88 0.46 7.62 3.99
N TYR A 89 -0.23 8.72 4.27
CA TYR A 89 -1.29 9.20 3.40
C TYR A 89 -1.27 10.71 3.28
N ARG A 90 -1.72 11.20 2.13
CA ARG A 90 -1.86 12.62 1.85
C ARG A 90 -3.14 13.15 2.48
N MET A 91 -3.02 14.19 3.29
CA MET A 91 -4.19 14.85 3.89
C MET A 91 -5.02 15.56 2.80
N PRO A 92 -6.36 15.57 2.91
CA PRO A 92 -7.24 16.38 2.07
C PRO A 92 -6.86 17.86 2.14
N ALA A 93 -7.01 18.56 1.03
CA ALA A 93 -6.55 19.94 0.91
C ALA A 93 -7.26 20.89 1.90
N GLU A 94 -8.51 20.57 2.24
CA GLU A 94 -9.42 21.35 3.08
C GLU A 94 -8.99 21.36 4.55
N ILE A 95 -8.34 20.28 5.01
CA ILE A 95 -7.91 20.11 6.40
C ILE A 95 -6.39 20.11 6.56
N SER A 96 -5.65 20.21 5.45
CA SER A 96 -4.19 20.21 5.46
C SER A 96 -3.65 21.52 6.05
N PRO A 97 -2.70 21.47 7.01
CA PRO A 97 -2.09 22.68 7.58
C PRO A 97 -1.23 23.46 6.58
N TRP A 98 -0.70 22.79 5.55
CA TRP A 98 -0.05 23.37 4.40
C TRP A 98 -0.25 22.47 3.18
N GLN A 99 -0.06 23.01 1.97
CA GLN A 99 -0.29 22.28 0.73
C GLN A 99 0.54 20.99 0.67
N GLY A 100 -0.13 19.85 0.49
CA GLY A 100 0.53 18.55 0.34
C GLY A 100 1.05 17.95 1.66
N ALA A 101 0.44 18.30 2.80
CA ALA A 101 0.75 17.65 4.07
C ALA A 101 0.47 16.13 4.04
N TYR A 102 1.30 15.36 4.74
CA TYR A 102 1.16 13.91 4.89
C TYR A 102 1.09 13.54 6.37
N VAL A 103 0.30 12.52 6.68
CA VAL A 103 0.36 11.81 7.95
C VAL A 103 1.20 10.56 7.77
N ARG A 104 2.04 10.24 8.76
CA ARG A 104 2.85 9.02 8.79
C ARG A 104 2.62 8.27 10.09
N GLY A 105 2.48 6.96 9.97
CA GLY A 105 2.36 6.05 11.11
C GLY A 105 3.27 4.84 10.93
N SER A 106 3.67 4.26 12.06
CA SER A 106 4.41 3.00 12.09
C SER A 106 3.57 1.94 12.80
N ALA A 107 3.49 0.75 12.20
CA ALA A 107 2.77 -0.38 12.76
C ALA A 107 3.74 -1.55 13.02
N ASN A 108 3.44 -2.35 14.05
CA ASN A 108 4.29 -3.42 14.53
C ASN A 108 3.76 -4.84 14.23
N SER A 109 2.71 -4.93 13.43
CA SER A 109 2.09 -6.18 12.98
C SER A 109 1.30 -5.95 11.69
N PRO A 110 1.02 -7.03 10.91
CA PRO A 110 0.18 -6.94 9.72
C PRO A 110 -1.23 -6.40 10.02
N ASP A 111 -1.85 -6.83 11.12
CA ASP A 111 -3.20 -6.40 11.50
C ASP A 111 -3.25 -4.89 11.83
N GLN A 112 -2.26 -4.39 12.57
CA GLN A 112 -2.17 -2.95 12.85
C GLN A 112 -1.84 -2.16 11.58
N ALA A 113 -1.03 -2.72 10.68
CA ALA A 113 -0.76 -2.09 9.39
C ALA A 113 -2.03 -1.98 8.55
N LEU A 114 -2.87 -3.03 8.52
CA LEU A 114 -4.19 -2.98 7.90
C LEU A 114 -5.06 -1.89 8.53
N GLU A 115 -5.17 -1.85 9.85
CA GLU A 115 -5.93 -0.82 10.57
C GLU A 115 -5.51 0.60 10.13
N TYR A 116 -4.20 0.85 10.05
CA TYR A 116 -3.68 2.16 9.65
C TYR A 116 -3.92 2.46 8.17
N ILE A 117 -3.89 1.45 7.30
CA ILE A 117 -4.26 1.61 5.89
C ILE A 117 -5.74 1.95 5.76
N LEU A 118 -6.63 1.31 6.53
CA LEU A 118 -8.06 1.63 6.52
C LEU A 118 -8.33 3.06 7.01
N ILE A 119 -7.64 3.49 8.08
CA ILE A 119 -7.69 4.88 8.56
C ILE A 119 -7.20 5.82 7.46
N ALA A 120 -6.07 5.50 6.82
CA ALA A 120 -5.51 6.29 5.73
C ALA A 120 -6.45 6.41 4.53
N LEU A 121 -7.11 5.33 4.12
CA LEU A 121 -8.10 5.34 3.04
C LEU A 121 -9.30 6.25 3.40
N ASN A 122 -9.80 6.18 4.64
CA ASN A 122 -10.94 6.98 5.09
C ASN A 122 -10.62 8.47 5.32
N ASN A 123 -9.38 8.79 5.69
CA ASN A 123 -8.96 10.17 5.99
C ASN A 123 -8.21 10.82 4.82
N SER A 124 -8.00 10.11 3.73
CA SER A 124 -7.56 10.68 2.46
C SER A 124 -8.78 10.93 1.57
N ASP A 125 -8.58 11.66 0.49
CA ASP A 125 -9.63 11.83 -0.51
C ASP A 125 -9.88 10.57 -1.35
N TYR A 126 -9.38 9.38 -0.96
CA TYR A 126 -9.44 8.15 -1.76
C TYR A 126 -10.86 7.77 -2.20
N TRP A 127 -11.86 7.95 -1.34
CA TRP A 127 -13.26 7.65 -1.67
C TRP A 127 -14.05 8.88 -2.16
N ALA A 128 -13.47 10.07 -2.13
CA ALA A 128 -14.16 11.29 -2.54
C ALA A 128 -14.55 11.20 -4.03
N SER A 129 -15.79 11.56 -4.34
CA SER A 129 -16.36 11.54 -5.70
C SER A 129 -15.81 12.65 -6.58
#